data_AF-A0A6A4I6G7-F1
#
_entry.id   AF-A0A6A4I6G7-F1
#
_cell.length_a   1.000
_cell.length_b   1.000
_cell.length_c   1.000
_cell.angle_alpha   90.00
_cell.angle_beta   90.00
_cell.angle_gamma   90.00
#
_symmetry.space_group_name_H-M   'P 1'
#
loop_
_entity.id
_entity.type
_entity.pdbx_description
1 polymer ?
#
loop_
_entity_poly.entity_id
_entity_poly.type
_entity_poly.pdbx_seq_one_letter_code
_entity_poly.pdbx_strand_id
1 'polypeptide(L)'
;MRPSIARASEMPGPQRAWSAWWGDQAVIRHKGITTYSAFSNRILRRFVWLTWFFNFPFPCSASLASLIPFSHLTALSPMQAKAAPNWVRNYIFNFYRRVSGEAVYFLVPFGIGYGVYTWGKNQYAYQNSKAGHIASGAAHH
;
A
#
# COMPACT_ATOMS: atom_id res chain seq x y z
N MET A 1 -10.11 52.28 24.06
CA MET A 1 -9.10 52.15 22.99
C MET A 1 -9.84 51.93 21.68
N ARG A 2 -9.70 52.86 20.74
CA ARG A 2 -10.28 52.74 19.39
C ARG A 2 -9.41 51.72 18.64
N PRO A 3 -9.97 50.63 18.08
CA PRO A 3 -9.15 49.64 17.39
C PRO A 3 -8.48 50.33 16.20
N SER A 4 -7.16 50.45 16.24
CA SER A 4 -6.39 50.92 15.09
C SER A 4 -6.54 49.88 13.99
N ILE A 5 -6.93 50.39 12.82
CA ILE A 5 -6.97 49.73 11.51
C ILE A 5 -6.09 48.48 11.44
N ALA A 6 -6.72 47.34 11.14
CA ALA A 6 -6.00 46.14 10.74
C ALA A 6 -5.12 46.52 9.53
N ARG A 7 -3.80 46.40 9.68
CA ARG A 7 -2.86 46.58 8.57
C ARG A 7 -3.09 45.46 7.55
N ALA A 8 -3.94 45.72 6.57
CA ALA A 8 -4.00 44.94 5.33
C ALA A 8 -2.85 45.40 4.43
N SER A 9 -1.61 45.00 4.75
CA SER A 9 -0.42 45.32 3.96
C SER A 9 -0.08 44.26 2.91
N GLU A 10 -0.95 43.28 2.67
CA GLU A 10 -0.73 42.24 1.66
C GLU A 10 -1.87 42.22 0.64
N MET A 11 -1.51 42.08 -0.65
CA MET A 11 -2.50 41.85 -1.72
C MET A 11 -3.24 40.53 -1.43
N PRO A 12 -4.57 40.47 -1.62
CA PRO A 12 -5.33 39.26 -1.33
C PRO A 12 -4.76 38.09 -2.14
N GLY A 13 -4.32 37.05 -1.43
CA GLY A 13 -3.79 35.84 -2.05
C GLY A 13 -4.85 35.11 -2.89
N PRO A 14 -4.44 34.15 -3.73
CA PRO A 14 -5.36 33.40 -4.57
C PRO A 14 -6.48 32.75 -3.74
N GLN A 15 -7.73 33.10 -4.03
CA GLN A 15 -8.91 32.65 -3.26
C GLN A 15 -9.13 31.12 -3.29
N ARG A 16 -8.43 30.40 -4.17
CA ARG A 16 -8.49 28.94 -4.32
C ARG A 16 -7.08 28.35 -4.32
N ALA A 17 -6.44 28.36 -3.16
CA ALA A 17 -5.22 27.61 -2.95
C ALA A 17 -5.56 26.15 -2.60
N TRP A 18 -5.05 25.20 -3.37
CA TRP A 18 -5.22 23.75 -3.10
C TRP A 18 -4.43 23.27 -1.87
N SER A 19 -3.53 24.10 -1.35
CA SER A 19 -2.74 23.88 -0.14
C SER A 19 -2.96 25.03 0.85
N ALA A 20 -3.86 24.84 1.81
CA ALA A 20 -4.12 25.82 2.85
C ALA A 20 -3.21 25.63 4.07
N TRP A 21 -3.11 26.68 4.88
CA TRP A 21 -2.43 26.62 6.17
C TRP A 21 -3.25 25.83 7.19
N TRP A 22 -2.62 25.46 8.31
CA TRP A 22 -3.29 24.75 9.40
C TRP A 22 -4.54 25.53 9.85
N GLY A 23 -5.69 24.83 9.85
CA GLY A 23 -6.97 25.38 10.29
C GLY A 23 -7.87 25.95 9.18
N ASP A 24 -7.38 26.15 7.96
CA ASP A 24 -8.16 26.69 6.82
C ASP A 24 -8.20 25.73 5.62
N GLN A 25 -8.10 24.43 5.89
CA GLN A 25 -8.25 23.43 4.84
C GLN A 25 -9.70 23.47 4.33
N ALA A 26 -9.90 23.89 3.08
CA ALA A 26 -11.17 23.93 2.38
C ALA A 26 -11.73 22.53 2.03
N VAL A 27 -11.37 21.51 2.81
CA VAL A 27 -11.87 20.14 2.71
C VAL A 27 -13.27 20.08 3.33
N ILE A 28 -14.07 19.11 2.92
CA ILE A 28 -15.41 18.83 3.45
C ILE A 28 -15.37 18.84 4.99
N ARG A 29 -16.33 19.52 5.63
CA ARG A 29 -16.36 19.62 7.10
C ARG A 29 -16.58 18.25 7.73
N HIS A 30 -15.56 17.73 8.41
CA HIS A 30 -15.63 16.46 9.14
C HIS A 30 -16.10 16.70 10.59
N LYS A 31 -17.13 15.97 11.03
CA LYS A 31 -17.61 15.94 12.42
C LYS A 31 -17.77 14.47 12.85
N GLY A 32 -17.43 14.16 14.10
CA GLY A 32 -17.63 12.82 14.69
C GLY A 32 -16.55 11.77 14.36
N ILE A 33 -15.45 12.13 13.70
CA ILE A 33 -14.32 11.21 13.49
C ILE A 33 -13.37 11.31 14.68
N THR A 34 -13.27 10.24 15.46
CA THR A 34 -12.31 10.13 16.57
C THR A 34 -11.13 9.26 16.13
N THR A 35 -9.97 9.88 15.96
CA THR A 35 -8.73 9.19 15.56
C THR A 35 -7.89 8.88 16.79
N TYR A 36 -7.43 7.64 16.90
CA TYR A 36 -6.49 7.20 17.93
C TYR A 36 -5.14 6.82 17.29
N SER A 37 -4.04 7.07 17.99
CA SER A 37 -2.73 6.53 17.60
C SER A 37 -2.64 5.06 18.02
N ALA A 38 -2.44 4.16 17.06
CA ALA A 38 -2.60 2.72 17.24
C ALA A 38 -1.50 2.06 18.11
N PHE A 39 -1.91 1.07 18.93
CA PHE A 39 -1.05 0.00 19.46
C PHE A 39 -1.42 -1.35 18.83
N SER A 40 -0.42 -2.19 18.59
CA SER A 40 -0.58 -3.53 18.02
C SER A 40 -1.32 -4.47 18.96
N ASN A 41 -2.65 -4.63 18.80
CA ASN A 41 -3.40 -5.71 19.44
C ASN A 41 -3.10 -7.06 18.75
N ARG A 42 -2.09 -7.78 19.25
CA ARG A 42 -1.71 -9.12 18.76
C ARG A 42 -2.68 -10.24 19.22
N ILE A 43 -3.76 -9.90 19.94
CA ILE A 43 -4.66 -10.85 20.60
C ILE A 43 -5.96 -11.11 19.81
N LEU A 44 -6.37 -10.21 18.91
CA LEU A 44 -7.63 -10.37 18.16
C LEU A 44 -7.56 -11.34 16.96
N ARG A 45 -6.37 -11.78 16.55
CA ARG A 45 -6.22 -12.73 15.41
C ARG A 45 -6.43 -14.20 15.77
N ARG A 46 -6.53 -14.56 17.06
CA ARG A 46 -6.75 -15.95 17.49
C ARG A 46 -8.23 -16.35 17.64
N PHE A 47 -9.16 -15.40 17.57
CA PHE A 47 -10.60 -15.68 17.78
C PHE A 47 -11.42 -15.85 16.49
N VAL A 48 -10.91 -15.42 15.32
CA VAL A 48 -11.62 -15.55 14.03
C VAL A 48 -11.60 -16.99 13.49
N TRP A 49 -10.68 -17.84 13.96
CA TRP A 49 -10.61 -19.24 13.52
C TRP A 49 -11.64 -20.16 14.19
N LEU A 50 -12.18 -19.78 15.34
CA LEU A 50 -13.19 -20.58 16.05
C LEU A 50 -14.61 -20.35 15.53
N THR A 51 -14.87 -19.23 14.86
CA THR A 51 -16.20 -18.91 14.28
C THR A 51 -16.44 -19.55 12.91
N TRP A 52 -15.40 -20.07 12.25
CA TRP A 52 -15.52 -20.70 10.93
C TRP A 52 -15.88 -22.20 10.97
N PHE A 53 -15.64 -22.91 12.08
CA PHE A 53 -15.98 -24.33 12.20
C PHE A 53 -17.40 -24.62 12.70
N PHE A 54 -18.12 -23.60 13.18
CA PHE A 54 -19.45 -23.73 13.79
C PHE A 54 -20.55 -22.98 13.00
N ASN A 55 -20.45 -22.92 11.67
CA ASN A 55 -21.55 -22.46 10.82
C ASN A 55 -22.52 -23.62 10.53
N PHE A 56 -23.11 -24.16 11.60
CA PHE A 56 -24.30 -25.01 11.57
C PHE A 56 -25.45 -24.18 12.13
N PRO A 57 -26.63 -24.16 11.48
CA PRO A 57 -27.72 -23.27 11.85
C PRO A 57 -28.45 -23.83 13.07
N PHE A 58 -28.07 -23.41 14.27
CA PHE A 58 -28.93 -23.54 15.45
C PHE A 58 -29.24 -22.15 16.02
N PRO A 59 -30.51 -21.74 16.06
CA PRO A 59 -30.91 -20.49 16.67
C PRO A 59 -30.99 -20.70 18.18
N CYS A 60 -29.98 -20.27 18.93
CA CYS A 60 -30.19 -20.01 20.36
C CYS A 60 -29.28 -18.88 20.83
N SER A 61 -29.94 -17.78 21.14
CA SER A 61 -29.47 -16.57 21.79
C SER A 61 -28.74 -16.83 23.11
N ALA A 62 -27.56 -16.24 23.31
CA ALA A 62 -27.13 -15.74 24.62
C ALA A 62 -25.88 -14.84 24.51
N SER A 63 -26.13 -13.53 24.52
CA SER A 63 -25.49 -12.56 25.43
C SER A 63 -24.07 -12.87 25.92
N LEU A 64 -23.06 -12.71 25.06
CA LEU A 64 -21.64 -12.63 25.45
C LEU A 64 -20.92 -11.39 24.89
N ALA A 65 -21.67 -10.49 24.23
CA ALA A 65 -21.12 -9.28 23.62
C ALA A 65 -20.80 -8.15 24.61
N SER A 66 -21.16 -8.27 25.90
CA SER A 66 -20.98 -7.21 26.90
C SER A 66 -19.70 -7.33 27.76
N LEU A 67 -18.87 -8.35 27.54
CA LEU A 67 -17.63 -8.58 28.30
C LEU A 67 -16.36 -8.31 27.49
N ILE A 68 -16.45 -7.51 26.42
CA ILE A 68 -15.24 -6.94 25.83
C ILE A 68 -14.79 -5.84 26.78
N PRO A 69 -13.66 -5.99 27.49
CA PRO A 69 -13.16 -4.90 28.31
C PRO A 69 -12.95 -3.72 27.36
N PHE A 70 -13.70 -2.64 27.62
CA PHE A 70 -13.45 -1.31 27.11
C PHE A 70 -12.09 -0.87 27.67
N SER A 71 -11.02 -1.45 27.13
CA SER A 71 -9.65 -1.13 27.49
C SER A 71 -9.44 0.31 27.06
N HIS A 72 -9.26 1.16 28.07
CA HIS A 72 -9.01 2.59 27.96
C HIS A 72 -8.17 2.96 26.73
N LEU A 73 -8.70 3.93 26.01
CA LEU A 73 -8.18 4.59 24.83
C LEU A 73 -6.85 5.30 25.16
N THR A 74 -5.75 4.56 25.29
CA THR A 74 -4.44 5.16 25.52
C THR A 74 -3.80 5.48 24.19
N ALA A 75 -3.79 6.78 23.85
CA ALA A 75 -2.88 7.29 22.84
C ALA A 75 -1.46 7.05 23.33
N LEU A 76 -0.71 6.14 22.68
CA LEU A 76 0.70 5.97 22.99
C LEU A 76 1.52 7.04 22.29
N SER A 77 2.40 7.68 23.06
CA SER A 77 3.43 8.55 22.50
C SER A 77 4.51 7.71 21.81
N PRO A 78 5.20 8.26 20.79
CA PRO A 78 6.29 7.55 20.11
C PRO A 78 7.43 7.15 21.04
N MET A 79 7.61 7.86 22.17
CA MET A 79 8.65 7.57 23.17
C MET A 79 8.31 6.35 24.04
N GLN A 80 7.04 5.90 24.04
CA GLN A 80 6.60 4.71 24.76
C GLN A 80 6.59 3.45 23.87
N ALA A 81 6.53 3.62 22.55
CA ALA A 81 6.55 2.52 21.60
C ALA A 81 7.99 2.10 21.28
N LYS A 82 8.21 0.79 21.06
CA LYS A 82 9.47 0.33 20.45
C LYS A 82 9.52 0.85 19.02
N ALA A 83 10.69 1.33 18.57
CA ALA A 83 10.85 1.94 17.24
C ALA A 83 10.59 0.95 16.08
N ALA A 84 10.99 -0.32 16.21
CA ALA A 84 10.86 -1.32 15.14
C ALA A 84 10.48 -2.74 15.63
N PRO A 85 9.36 -2.92 16.33
CA PRO A 85 8.96 -4.23 16.81
C PRO A 85 8.53 -5.15 15.65
N ASN A 86 9.21 -6.29 15.51
CA ASN A 86 8.95 -7.31 14.46
C ASN A 86 9.00 -6.77 13.03
N TRP A 87 9.81 -5.74 12.78
CA TRP A 87 9.90 -5.08 11.48
C TRP A 87 10.24 -6.06 10.36
N VAL A 88 11.24 -6.95 10.54
CA VAL A 88 11.63 -7.95 9.53
C VAL A 88 10.47 -8.85 9.12
N ARG A 89 9.80 -9.47 10.11
CA ARG A 89 8.70 -10.41 9.85
C ARG A 89 7.53 -9.72 9.15
N ASN A 90 7.11 -8.56 9.66
CA ASN A 90 5.99 -7.83 9.10
C ASN A 90 6.32 -7.24 7.73
N TYR A 91 7.55 -6.78 7.54
CA TYR A 91 8.02 -6.20 6.29
C TYR A 91 8.06 -7.25 5.19
N ILE A 92 8.68 -8.41 5.41
CA ILE A 92 8.78 -9.47 4.39
C ILE A 92 7.39 -9.95 3.95
N PHE A 93 6.50 -10.22 4.89
CA PHE A 93 5.15 -10.70 4.54
C PHE A 93 4.29 -9.62 3.87
N ASN A 94 4.41 -8.37 4.31
CA ASN A 94 3.68 -7.26 3.68
C ASN A 94 4.28 -6.89 2.31
N PHE A 95 5.60 -7.03 2.15
CA PHE A 95 6.31 -6.85 0.89
C PHE A 95 5.85 -7.88 -0.14
N TYR A 96 5.86 -9.18 0.21
CA TYR A 96 5.37 -10.23 -0.67
C TYR A 96 3.93 -9.97 -1.11
N ARG A 97 3.03 -9.62 -0.18
CA ARG A 97 1.64 -9.33 -0.50
C ARG A 97 1.47 -8.13 -1.45
N ARG A 98 2.35 -7.12 -1.39
CA ARG A 98 2.29 -5.93 -2.26
C ARG A 98 2.94 -6.18 -3.62
N VAL A 99 4.12 -6.79 -3.62
CA VAL A 99 4.87 -7.08 -4.85
C VAL A 99 4.19 -8.16 -5.67
N SER A 100 3.60 -9.19 -5.05
CA SER A 100 2.89 -10.24 -5.80
C SER A 100 1.69 -9.71 -6.59
N GLY A 101 0.99 -8.68 -6.10
CA GLY A 101 -0.12 -8.06 -6.83
C GLY A 101 0.34 -7.27 -8.06
N GLU A 102 1.52 -6.67 -7.99
CA GLU A 102 2.07 -5.83 -9.06
C GLU A 102 3.03 -6.58 -9.99
N ALA A 103 3.54 -7.74 -9.56
CA ALA A 103 4.58 -8.48 -10.25
C ALA A 103 4.20 -8.81 -11.69
N VAL A 104 2.91 -9.06 -11.98
CA VAL A 104 2.44 -9.36 -13.33
C VAL A 104 2.69 -8.17 -14.28
N TYR A 105 2.43 -6.95 -13.82
CA TYR A 105 2.56 -5.75 -14.66
C TYR A 105 4.00 -5.43 -15.03
N PHE A 106 4.98 -5.81 -14.20
CA PHE A 106 6.39 -5.63 -14.53
C PHE A 106 7.00 -6.88 -15.18
N LEU A 107 6.72 -8.08 -14.67
CA LEU A 107 7.34 -9.31 -15.18
C LEU A 107 6.95 -9.63 -16.62
N VAL A 108 5.71 -9.33 -17.05
CA VAL A 108 5.27 -9.58 -18.42
C VAL A 108 6.06 -8.74 -19.44
N PRO A 109 6.11 -7.40 -19.34
CA PRO A 109 6.88 -6.61 -20.30
C PRO A 109 8.38 -6.86 -20.21
N PHE A 110 8.94 -7.05 -19.01
CA PHE A 110 10.36 -7.41 -18.88
C PHE A 110 10.67 -8.79 -19.47
N GLY A 111 9.79 -9.77 -19.29
CA GLY A 111 9.92 -11.11 -19.85
C GLY A 111 9.87 -11.10 -21.38
N ILE A 112 8.94 -10.34 -21.97
CA ILE A 112 8.85 -10.17 -23.42
C ILE A 112 10.10 -9.47 -23.96
N GLY A 113 10.52 -8.36 -23.35
CA GLY A 113 11.70 -7.62 -23.78
C GLY A 113 12.97 -8.47 -23.75
N TYR A 114 13.17 -9.22 -22.66
CA TYR A 114 14.32 -10.12 -22.54
C TYR A 114 14.25 -11.30 -23.51
N GLY A 115 13.05 -11.84 -23.77
CA GLY A 115 12.83 -12.89 -24.76
C GLY A 115 13.20 -12.44 -26.18
N VAL A 116 12.75 -11.25 -26.60
CA VAL A 116 13.08 -10.69 -27.92
C VAL A 116 14.57 -10.40 -28.04
N TYR A 117 15.19 -9.85 -26.99
CA TYR A 117 16.63 -9.57 -26.98
C TYR A 117 17.48 -10.83 -27.15
N THR A 118 17.18 -11.88 -26.37
CA THR A 118 17.94 -13.14 -26.41
C THR A 118 17.75 -13.86 -27.74
N TRP A 119 16.52 -13.88 -28.28
CA TRP A 119 16.26 -14.41 -29.62
C TRP A 119 17.04 -13.65 -30.70
N GLY A 120 16.97 -12.31 -30.70
CA GLY A 120 17.65 -11.48 -31.69
C GLY A 120 19.17 -11.64 -31.68
N LYS A 121 19.77 -11.70 -30.48
CA LYS A 121 21.22 -11.92 -30.31
C LYS A 121 21.67 -13.29 -30.86
N ASN A 122 20.91 -14.34 -30.56
CA ASN A 122 21.21 -15.69 -31.03
C ASN A 122 21.04 -15.80 -32.55
N GLN A 123 19.99 -15.18 -33.10
CA GLN A 123 19.73 -15.18 -34.53
C GLN A 123 20.79 -14.40 -35.32
N TYR A 124 21.24 -13.24 -34.80
CA TYR A 124 22.34 -12.49 -35.37
C TYR A 124 23.66 -13.28 -35.34
N ALA A 125 23.94 -13.98 -34.24
CA ALA A 125 25.11 -14.84 -34.13
C ALA A 125 25.05 -16.03 -35.10
N TYR A 126 23.86 -16.64 -35.27
CA TYR A 126 23.66 -17.74 -36.22
C TYR A 126 23.87 -17.30 -37.67
N GLN A 127 23.30 -16.16 -38.08
CA GLN A 127 23.46 -15.66 -39.45
C GLN A 127 24.92 -15.35 -39.80
N ASN A 128 25.70 -14.82 -38.85
CA ASN A 128 27.14 -14.58 -39.02
C ASN A 128 28.01 -15.84 -38.86
N SER A 129 27.42 -17.00 -38.60
CA SER A 129 28.14 -18.27 -38.54
C SER A 129 28.21 -18.93 -39.91
N LYS A 130 29.21 -19.79 -40.15
CA LYS A 130 29.32 -20.53 -41.42
C LYS A 130 28.05 -21.32 -41.76
N ALA A 131 27.41 -21.91 -40.76
CA ALA A 131 26.16 -22.64 -40.94
C ALA A 131 25.02 -21.73 -41.41
N GLY A 132 24.94 -20.50 -40.88
CA GLY A 132 23.96 -19.50 -41.30
C GLY A 132 24.19 -19.01 -42.72
N HIS A 133 25.44 -18.76 -43.11
CA HIS A 133 25.79 -18.38 -44.49
C HIS A 133 25.48 -19.48 -45.53
N ILE A 134 25.64 -20.76 -45.17
CA ILE A 134 25.27 -21.88 -46.05
C ILE A 134 23.74 -22.02 -46.16
N ALA A 135 23.02 -21.87 -45.05
CA ALA A 135 21.56 -21.96 -45.01
C ALA A 135 20.89 -20.77 -45.73
N SER A 136 21.44 -19.56 -45.63
CA SER A 136 20.95 -18.40 -46.39
C SER A 136 21.34 -18.51 -47.87
N GLY A 137 22.55 -18.96 -48.19
CA GLY A 137 23.00 -19.20 -49.56
C GLY A 137 22.15 -20.25 -50.29
N ALA A 138 21.74 -21.33 -49.62
CA ALA A 138 20.87 -22.37 -50.18
C ALA A 138 19.43 -21.88 -50.48
N ALA A 139 18.97 -20.78 -49.88
CA ALA A 139 17.64 -20.22 -50.10
C ALA A 139 17.56 -19.29 -51.33
N HIS A 140 18.70 -18.97 -51.96
CA HIS A 140 18.81 -18.09 -53.14
C HIS A 140 19.07 -18.83 -54.47
N HIS A 141 18.88 -20.16 -54.50
CA HIS A 141 18.98 -21.01 -55.70
C HIS A 141 17.67 -21.71 -56.01
#